data_AF-A0A525VMR2-F1
#
_entry.id   AF-A0A525VMR2-F1
#
_cell.length_a   1.000
_cell.length_b   1.000
_cell.length_c   1.000
_cell.angle_alpha   90.00
_cell.angle_beta   90.00
_cell.angle_gamma   90.00
#
_symmetry.space_group_name_H-M   'P 1'
#
loop_
_entity.id
_entity.type
_entity.pdbx_description
1 polymer ?
#
loop_
_entity_poly.entity_id
_entity_poly.type
_entity_poly.pdbx_seq_one_letter_code
_entity_poly.pdbx_strand_id
1 'polypeptide(L)'
;MRYLKIHTLEKGWFDKDEVLLHAAFQVLIDFVEQEKPDKIVDWNADELHRKAWKEIKSLRNWWRKERPARKSPLDDKKIKHPPLKFEKIAGSDLHRMVGPDKNKYANYYRALGKHRKLERKWEEEDQRNLHRLIDIRKFLWT
;
A
#
# COMPACT_ATOMS: atom_id res chain seq x y z
N MET A 1 14.47 -18.47 -17.10
CA MET A 1 13.31 -17.59 -16.82
C MET A 1 13.68 -16.67 -15.67
N ARG A 2 13.59 -15.34 -15.84
CA ARG A 2 13.78 -14.38 -14.72
C ARG A 2 12.43 -14.14 -14.06
N TYR A 3 12.38 -14.15 -12.73
CA TYR A 3 11.18 -13.85 -11.95
C TYR A 3 11.50 -12.74 -10.94
N LEU A 4 10.55 -11.83 -10.71
CA LEU A 4 10.65 -10.82 -9.66
C LEU A 4 9.99 -11.37 -8.40
N LYS A 5 10.77 -11.53 -7.32
CA LYS A 5 10.23 -11.97 -6.03
C LYS A 5 9.80 -10.75 -5.22
N ILE A 6 8.50 -10.62 -4.99
CA ILE A 6 7.95 -9.56 -4.13
C ILE A 6 8.12 -9.97 -2.67
N HIS A 7 9.00 -9.29 -1.95
CA HIS A 7 9.32 -9.60 -0.55
C HIS A 7 8.38 -8.94 0.45
N THR A 8 7.61 -7.95 0.00
CA THR A 8 6.72 -7.13 0.84
C THR A 8 5.28 -7.61 0.87
N LEU A 9 4.92 -8.62 0.07
CA LEU A 9 3.61 -9.28 0.14
C LEU A 9 3.73 -10.58 0.91
N GLU A 10 2.85 -10.78 1.88
CA GLU A 10 2.68 -12.06 2.56
C GLU A 10 2.06 -13.10 1.63
N LYS A 11 1.96 -14.36 2.09
CA LYS A 11 1.25 -15.40 1.33
C LYS A 11 -0.26 -15.16 1.46
N GLY A 12 -0.96 -15.09 0.33
CA GLY A 12 -2.41 -14.91 0.34
C GLY A 12 -2.95 -14.45 -1.00
N TRP A 13 -4.25 -14.15 -1.01
CA TRP A 13 -4.90 -13.48 -2.11
C TRP A 13 -4.76 -11.96 -1.93
N PHE A 14 -4.45 -11.26 -3.02
CA PHE A 14 -4.34 -9.81 -3.09
C PHE A 14 -4.99 -9.32 -4.38
N ASP A 15 -5.59 -8.14 -4.30
CA ASP A 15 -6.06 -7.41 -5.46
C ASP A 15 -4.91 -7.05 -6.41
N LYS A 16 -5.22 -6.93 -7.70
CA LYS A 16 -4.19 -6.78 -8.75
C LYS A 16 -3.51 -5.41 -8.75
N ASP A 17 -4.20 -4.38 -8.27
CA ASP A 17 -3.64 -3.05 -8.04
C ASP A 17 -2.57 -3.06 -6.94
N GLU A 18 -2.81 -3.73 -5.81
CA GLU A 18 -1.83 -3.89 -4.74
C GLU A 18 -0.62 -4.70 -5.23
N VAL A 19 -0.86 -5.77 -5.99
CA VAL A 19 0.23 -6.56 -6.61
C VAL A 19 1.06 -5.70 -7.57
N LEU A 20 0.43 -4.86 -8.39
CA LEU A 20 1.11 -3.96 -9.32
C LEU A 20 2.00 -2.96 -8.56
N LEU A 21 1.46 -2.32 -7.53
CA LEU A 21 2.19 -1.37 -6.70
C LEU A 21 3.40 -2.03 -6.05
N HIS A 22 3.19 -3.20 -5.42
CA HIS A 22 4.25 -3.95 -4.78
C HIS A 22 5.34 -4.42 -5.74
N ALA A 23 4.97 -4.87 -6.95
CA ALA A 23 5.92 -5.24 -7.98
C ALA A 23 6.78 -4.04 -8.42
N ALA A 24 6.15 -2.90 -8.68
CA ALA A 24 6.86 -1.69 -9.10
C ALA A 24 7.87 -1.23 -8.05
N PHE A 25 7.45 -1.17 -6.77
CA PHE A 25 8.34 -0.78 -5.70
C PHE A 25 9.37 -1.84 -5.33
N GLN A 26 9.11 -3.13 -5.61
CA GLN A 26 10.14 -4.16 -5.47
C GLN A 26 11.33 -3.88 -6.40
N VAL A 27 11.09 -3.44 -7.64
CA VAL A 27 12.17 -3.04 -8.57
C VAL A 27 13.00 -1.88 -7.99
N LEU A 28 12.35 -0.85 -7.43
CA LEU A 28 13.04 0.26 -6.77
C LEU A 28 13.91 -0.22 -5.60
N ILE A 29 13.37 -1.11 -4.77
CA ILE A 29 14.08 -1.65 -3.61
C ILE A 29 15.29 -2.48 -4.05
N ASP A 30 15.13 -3.33 -5.06
CA ASP A 30 16.22 -4.17 -5.55
C ASP A 30 17.35 -3.31 -6.13
N PHE A 31 17.00 -2.29 -6.92
CA PHE A 31 17.95 -1.31 -7.42
C PHE A 31 18.73 -0.65 -6.27
N VAL A 32 18.05 -0.06 -5.28
CA VAL A 32 18.75 0.69 -4.23
C VAL A 32 19.53 -0.22 -3.27
N GLU A 33 18.97 -1.36 -2.88
CA GLU A 33 19.50 -2.17 -1.78
C GLU A 33 20.42 -3.30 -2.23
N GLN A 34 20.15 -3.89 -3.40
CA GLN A 34 20.95 -4.98 -3.94
C GLN A 34 22.04 -4.46 -4.88
N GLU A 35 21.67 -3.60 -5.83
CA GLU A 35 22.60 -3.10 -6.87
C GLU A 35 23.50 -1.97 -6.36
N LYS A 36 23.07 -1.25 -5.30
CA LYS A 36 23.86 -0.21 -4.59
C LYS A 36 24.45 0.84 -5.55
N PRO A 37 23.60 1.51 -6.35
CA PRO A 37 24.02 2.47 -7.36
C PRO A 37 24.76 3.68 -6.78
N ASP A 38 24.62 3.94 -5.48
CA ASP A 38 25.37 4.97 -4.74
C ASP A 38 26.88 4.71 -4.71
N LYS A 39 27.31 3.49 -4.99
CA LYS A 39 28.73 3.10 -5.02
C LYS A 39 29.37 3.18 -6.39
N ILE A 40 28.57 3.26 -7.45
CA ILE A 40 29.04 3.13 -8.84
C ILE A 40 28.66 4.32 -9.74
N VAL A 41 27.64 5.11 -9.35
CA VAL A 41 27.21 6.31 -10.08
C VAL A 41 27.53 7.56 -9.27
N ASP A 42 28.15 8.56 -9.90
CA ASP A 42 28.24 9.90 -9.33
C ASP A 42 26.91 10.64 -9.48
N TRP A 43 26.04 10.48 -8.50
CA TRP A 43 24.75 11.18 -8.43
C TRP A 43 24.87 12.70 -8.27
N ASN A 44 26.07 13.24 -8.03
CA ASN A 44 26.32 14.67 -7.92
C ASN A 44 26.83 15.31 -9.21
N ALA A 45 27.04 14.52 -10.27
CA ALA A 45 27.60 14.98 -11.53
C ALA A 45 26.83 16.17 -12.14
N ASP A 46 25.50 16.17 -12.02
CA ASP A 46 24.66 17.29 -12.47
C ASP A 46 23.39 17.46 -11.61
N GLU A 47 22.61 18.50 -11.91
CA GLU A 47 21.35 18.78 -11.22
C GLU A 47 20.29 17.70 -11.44
N LEU A 48 20.25 17.10 -12.63
CA LEU A 48 19.28 16.10 -13.01
C LEU A 48 19.47 14.82 -12.18
N HIS A 49 20.69 14.32 -12.09
CA HIS A 49 21.06 13.15 -11.28
C HIS A 49 20.84 13.41 -9.79
N ARG A 50 21.19 14.60 -9.28
CA ARG A 50 20.94 14.95 -7.87
C ARG A 50 19.46 14.92 -7.53
N LYS A 51 18.63 15.50 -8.40
CA LYS A 51 17.16 15.49 -8.25
C LYS A 51 16.61 14.07 -8.29
N ALA A 52 17.04 13.26 -9.26
CA ALA A 52 16.64 11.87 -9.38
C ALA A 52 17.02 11.05 -8.14
N TRP A 53 18.25 11.20 -7.63
CA TRP A 53 18.71 10.46 -6.45
C TRP A 53 17.97 10.85 -5.18
N LYS A 54 17.66 12.15 -5.00
CA LYS A 54 16.81 12.62 -3.91
C LYS A 54 15.44 11.96 -3.96
N GLU A 55 14.86 11.85 -5.16
CA GLU A 55 13.56 11.27 -5.40
C GLU A 55 13.54 9.76 -5.15
N ILE A 56 14.53 9.02 -5.66
CA ILE A 56 14.75 7.59 -5.39
C ILE A 56 14.79 7.32 -3.88
N LYS A 57 15.59 8.09 -3.13
CA LYS A 57 15.69 7.94 -1.67
C LYS A 57 14.39 8.27 -0.96
N SER A 58 13.66 9.30 -1.39
CA SER A 58 12.36 9.65 -0.84
C SER A 58 11.35 8.51 -1.01
N LEU A 59 11.21 7.99 -2.24
CA LEU A 59 10.28 6.90 -2.54
C LEU A 59 10.64 5.61 -1.81
N ARG A 60 11.93 5.28 -1.72
CA ARG A 60 12.40 4.14 -0.90
C ARG A 60 12.02 4.31 0.57
N ASN A 61 12.26 5.48 1.15
CA ASN A 61 11.98 5.74 2.57
C ASN A 61 10.47 5.65 2.84
N TRP A 62 9.67 6.23 1.95
CA TRP A 62 8.22 6.13 2.03
C TRP A 62 7.77 4.66 2.00
N TRP A 63 8.25 3.88 1.04
CA TRP A 63 7.88 2.46 0.90
C TRP A 63 8.31 1.60 2.09
N ARG A 64 9.53 1.81 2.61
CA ARG A 64 10.08 1.01 3.70
C ARG A 64 9.57 1.41 5.08
N LYS A 65 9.21 2.67 5.28
CA LYS A 65 8.95 3.23 6.63
C LYS A 65 7.57 3.84 6.76
N GLU A 66 7.20 4.76 5.88
CA GLU A 66 5.99 5.57 6.05
C GLU A 66 4.72 4.78 5.69
N ARG A 67 4.68 4.12 4.54
CA ARG A 67 3.54 3.30 4.10
C ARG A 67 3.23 2.17 5.10
N PRO A 68 4.20 1.35 5.56
CA PRO A 68 3.92 0.30 6.54
C PRO A 68 3.54 0.82 7.94
N ALA A 69 3.90 2.06 8.28
CA ALA A 69 3.57 2.67 9.57
C ALA A 69 2.14 3.21 9.67
N ARG A 70 1.35 3.14 8.58
CA ARG A 70 -0.07 3.53 8.57
C ARG A 70 -0.85 2.79 9.66
N LYS A 71 -1.76 3.51 10.33
CA LYS A 71 -2.62 2.98 11.39
C LYS A 71 -4.08 3.20 11.05
N SER A 72 -4.85 2.12 11.02
CA SER A 72 -6.29 2.21 10.88
C SER A 72 -6.93 2.54 12.23
N PRO A 73 -7.92 3.44 12.28
CA PRO A 73 -8.78 3.57 13.44
C PRO A 73 -9.48 2.25 13.84
N LEU A 74 -9.60 1.28 12.92
CA LEU A 74 -10.16 -0.04 13.18
C LEU A 74 -9.16 -0.99 13.84
N ASP A 75 -7.88 -0.66 13.91
CA ASP A 75 -6.86 -1.47 14.61
C ASP A 75 -6.92 -1.32 16.13
N ASP A 76 -7.72 -0.35 16.63
CA ASP A 76 -7.92 -0.16 18.06
C ASP A 76 -8.72 -1.32 18.64
N LYS A 77 -8.02 -2.19 19.38
CA LYS A 77 -8.56 -3.37 20.05
C LYS A 77 -9.67 -3.06 21.06
N LYS A 78 -9.85 -1.80 21.47
CA LYS A 78 -10.93 -1.38 22.36
C LYS A 78 -12.27 -1.22 21.63
N ILE A 79 -12.27 -1.14 20.31
CA ILE A 79 -13.49 -1.02 19.51
C ILE A 79 -14.13 -2.39 19.37
N LYS A 80 -15.40 -2.51 19.77
CA LYS A 80 -16.17 -3.73 19.55
C LYS A 80 -16.52 -3.85 18.07
N HIS A 81 -16.05 -4.90 17.41
CA HIS A 81 -16.41 -5.21 16.04
C HIS A 81 -17.76 -5.92 16.00
N PRO A 82 -18.65 -5.54 15.07
CA PRO A 82 -19.90 -6.28 14.89
C PRO A 82 -19.63 -7.67 14.29
N PRO A 83 -20.35 -8.71 14.73
CA PRO A 83 -20.23 -10.04 14.13
C PRO A 83 -20.82 -10.04 12.71
N LEU A 84 -20.22 -10.81 11.82
CA LEU A 84 -20.77 -11.07 10.50
C LEU A 84 -21.93 -12.07 10.65
N LYS A 85 -23.13 -11.66 10.27
CA LYS A 85 -24.35 -12.49 10.36
C LYS A 85 -25.00 -12.63 8.99
N PHE A 86 -25.50 -13.84 8.74
CA PHE A 86 -26.20 -14.18 7.51
C PHE A 86 -27.53 -14.84 7.86
N GLU A 87 -28.56 -14.54 7.08
CA GLU A 87 -29.90 -15.14 7.18
C GLU A 87 -30.26 -15.78 5.84
N LYS A 88 -30.86 -16.99 5.88
CA LYS A 88 -31.35 -17.65 4.66
C LYS A 88 -32.53 -16.85 4.09
N ILE A 89 -32.52 -16.63 2.78
CA ILE A 89 -33.62 -15.98 2.07
C ILE A 89 -34.73 -17.02 1.82
N ALA A 90 -35.97 -16.70 2.20
CA ALA A 90 -37.09 -17.62 2.03
C ALA A 90 -37.28 -17.97 0.54
N GLY A 91 -37.41 -19.27 0.23
CA GLY A 91 -37.56 -19.76 -1.14
C GLY A 91 -36.29 -19.73 -2.00
N SER A 92 -35.11 -19.52 -1.39
CA SER A 92 -33.83 -19.48 -2.10
C SER A 92 -32.74 -20.23 -1.33
N ASP A 93 -31.72 -20.70 -2.06
CA ASP A 93 -30.48 -21.22 -1.48
C ASP A 93 -29.48 -20.12 -1.09
N LEU A 94 -29.84 -18.86 -1.35
CA LEU A 94 -29.02 -17.69 -1.04
C LEU A 94 -29.21 -17.23 0.42
N HIS A 95 -28.16 -16.59 0.93
CA HIS A 95 -28.15 -15.95 2.24
C HIS A 95 -27.99 -14.44 2.09
N ARG A 96 -28.71 -13.66 2.89
CA ARG A 96 -28.52 -12.21 3.00
C ARG A 96 -27.63 -11.88 4.19
N MET A 97 -26.72 -10.93 4.00
CA MET A 97 -25.97 -10.37 5.12
C MET A 97 -26.88 -9.47 5.95
N VAL A 98 -26.89 -9.67 7.27
CA VAL A 98 -27.69 -8.87 8.20
C VAL A 98 -26.83 -7.75 8.76
N GLY A 99 -27.31 -6.52 8.59
CA GLY A 99 -26.65 -5.33 9.13
C GLY A 99 -26.63 -5.36 10.67
N PRO A 100 -25.48 -5.05 11.31
CA PRO A 100 -25.41 -4.93 12.76
C PRO A 100 -26.16 -3.69 13.25
N ASP A 101 -26.62 -3.72 14.50
CA ASP A 101 -27.26 -2.58 15.16
C ASP A 101 -26.30 -1.39 15.24
N LYS A 102 -26.63 -0.32 14.51
CA LYS A 102 -25.80 0.90 14.42
C LYS A 102 -25.63 1.60 15.77
N ASN A 103 -26.62 1.54 16.65
CA ASN A 103 -26.56 2.18 17.97
C ASN A 103 -25.62 1.40 18.89
N LYS A 104 -25.73 0.07 18.90
CA LYS A 104 -24.83 -0.82 19.66
C LYS A 104 -23.37 -0.71 19.24
N TYR A 105 -23.11 -0.49 17.95
CA TYR A 105 -21.78 -0.41 17.35
C TYR A 105 -21.40 1.01 16.88
N ALA A 106 -21.95 2.06 17.51
CA ALA A 106 -21.76 3.45 17.05
C ALA A 106 -20.27 3.86 16.97
N ASN A 107 -19.44 3.42 17.92
CA ASN A 107 -18.00 3.69 17.91
C ASN A 107 -17.29 3.02 16.73
N TYR A 108 -17.67 1.78 16.40
CA TYR A 108 -17.15 1.08 15.23
C TYR A 108 -17.52 1.81 13.95
N TYR A 109 -18.78 2.21 13.77
CA TYR A 109 -19.19 2.95 12.57
C TYR A 109 -18.51 4.32 12.45
N ARG A 110 -18.27 5.01 13.57
CA ARG A 110 -17.50 6.25 13.58
C ARG A 110 -16.05 6.01 13.16
N ALA A 111 -15.42 4.96 13.67
CA ALA A 111 -14.06 4.57 13.28
C ALA A 111 -14.00 4.14 11.81
N LEU A 112 -14.98 3.37 11.33
CA LEU A 112 -15.11 2.97 9.93
C LEU A 112 -15.24 4.17 9.00
N GLY A 113 -16.04 5.17 9.38
CA GLY A 113 -16.15 6.42 8.62
C GLY A 113 -14.83 7.20 8.55
N LYS A 114 -14.03 7.20 9.63
CA LYS A 114 -12.68 7.79 9.63
C LYS A 114 -11.71 6.96 8.78
N HIS A 115 -11.76 5.63 8.89
CA HIS A 115 -10.92 4.71 8.16
C HIS A 115 -11.11 4.88 6.64
N ARG A 116 -12.35 4.89 6.14
CA ARG A 116 -12.65 5.13 4.71
C ARG A 116 -12.07 6.45 4.17
N LYS A 117 -12.05 7.50 5.00
CA LYS A 117 -11.44 8.78 4.63
C LYS A 117 -9.92 8.71 4.58
N LEU A 118 -9.30 7.89 5.42
CA LEU A 118 -7.84 7.67 5.42
C LEU A 118 -7.44 6.77 4.26
N GLU A 119 -8.19 5.70 4.00
CA GLU A 119 -8.00 4.77 2.89
C GLU A 119 -7.93 5.52 1.56
N ARG A 120 -8.91 6.39 1.26
CA ARG A 120 -8.87 7.23 0.06
C ARG A 120 -7.60 8.10 -0.03
N LYS A 121 -7.15 8.68 1.09
CA LYS A 121 -5.91 9.49 1.11
C LYS A 121 -4.68 8.63 0.87
N TRP A 122 -4.67 7.40 1.38
CA TRP A 122 -3.59 6.45 1.17
C TRP A 122 -3.56 5.95 -0.26
N GLU A 123 -4.72 5.68 -0.88
CA GLU A 123 -4.82 5.36 -2.31
C GLU A 123 -4.32 6.50 -3.19
N GLU A 124 -4.73 7.75 -2.91
CA GLU A 124 -4.23 8.94 -3.61
C GLU A 124 -2.71 9.13 -3.46
N GLU A 125 -2.16 8.81 -2.28
CA GLU A 125 -0.73 8.81 -2.04
C GLU A 125 0.01 7.68 -2.78
N ASP A 126 -0.53 6.47 -2.75
CA ASP A 126 0.03 5.31 -3.44
C ASP A 126 0.09 5.58 -4.94
N GLN A 127 -0.99 6.11 -5.53
CA GLN A 127 -1.05 6.51 -6.94
C GLN A 127 -0.01 7.59 -7.27
N ARG A 128 0.07 8.64 -6.45
CA ARG A 128 1.02 9.74 -6.65
C ARG A 128 2.47 9.23 -6.61
N ASN A 129 2.79 8.35 -5.66
CA ASN A 129 4.13 7.81 -5.52
C ASN A 129 4.47 6.79 -6.62
N LEU A 130 3.49 6.06 -7.14
CA LEU A 130 3.66 5.25 -8.33
C LEU A 130 3.98 6.12 -9.56
N HIS A 131 3.28 7.24 -9.77
CA HIS A 131 3.62 8.17 -10.85
C HIS A 131 5.05 8.72 -10.71
N ARG A 132 5.42 9.16 -9.51
CA ARG A 132 6.78 9.63 -9.21
C ARG A 132 7.84 8.58 -9.55
N LEU A 133 7.58 7.30 -9.22
CA LEU A 133 8.46 6.18 -9.59
C LEU A 133 8.57 6.01 -11.11
N ILE A 134 7.45 6.07 -11.83
CA ILE A 134 7.43 5.97 -13.30
C ILE A 134 8.21 7.12 -13.96
N ASP A 135 8.20 8.32 -13.39
CA ASP A 135 8.94 9.48 -13.90
C ASP A 135 10.45 9.33 -13.76
N ILE A 136 10.92 8.71 -12.66
CA ILE A 136 12.34 8.46 -12.42
C ILE A 136 12.86 7.15 -13.02
N ARG A 137 11.99 6.34 -13.66
CA ARG A 137 12.36 4.99 -14.15
C ARG A 137 13.61 4.98 -15.04
N LYS A 138 13.85 6.06 -15.80
CA LYS A 138 15.00 6.19 -16.69
C LYS A 138 16.35 6.26 -15.96
N PHE A 139 16.35 6.45 -14.65
CA PHE A 139 17.54 6.44 -13.79
C PHE A 139 17.73 5.11 -13.06
N LEU A 140 16.81 4.16 -13.20
CA LEU A 140 16.90 2.82 -12.63
C LEU A 140 17.61 1.88 -13.62
N TRP A 141 18.77 2.31 -14.11
CA TRP A 141 19.62 1.53 -15.00
C TRP A 141 20.80 0.98 -14.22
N THR A 142 21.20 -0.24 -14.57
CA THR A 142 22.47 -0.87 -14.20
C THR A 142 23.29 -1.22 -15.42
#